data_AF-A0A3B3BJH5-F1
#
_entry.id   AF-A0A3B3BJH5-F1
#
_cell.length_a   1.000
_cell.length_b   1.000
_cell.length_c   1.000
_cell.angle_alpha   90.00
_cell.angle_beta   90.00
_cell.angle_gamma   90.00
#
_symmetry.space_group_name_H-M   'P 1'
#
loop_
_entity.id
_entity.type
_entity.pdbx_description
1 polymer ?
#
loop_
_entity_poly.entity_id
_entity_poly.type
_entity_poly.pdbx_seq_one_letter_code
_entity_poly.pdbx_strand_id
1 'polypeptide(L)'
;QVEEADHVYLLMKEDYRISRNVRLAWFLGRLNQVLNSENELDLLSVLAKGWQLDLSPSTHPCVLKPSTRATFLARRYRFIIELDLSPSTGIVVRL
;
A
#
# COMPACT_ATOMS: atom_id res chain seq x y z
N GLN A 1 -14.42 -0.91 23.17
CA GLN A 1 -14.62 0.36 22.43
C GLN A 1 -13.75 0.29 21.19
N VAL A 2 -14.26 0.70 20.02
CA VAL A 2 -13.52 0.63 18.75
C VAL A 2 -12.85 1.98 18.53
N GLU A 3 -11.54 1.97 18.30
CA GLU A 3 -10.74 3.21 18.23
C GLU A 3 -10.72 3.75 16.80
N GLU A 4 -10.50 5.06 16.63
CA GLU A 4 -10.34 5.66 15.31
C GLU A 4 -8.88 5.58 14.86
N ALA A 5 -8.66 5.08 13.64
CA ALA A 5 -7.34 5.09 13.04
C ALA A 5 -6.97 6.52 12.63
N ASP A 6 -5.85 7.04 13.11
CA ASP A 6 -5.26 8.29 12.63
C ASP A 6 -4.40 8.03 11.39
N HIS A 7 -3.58 6.98 11.44
CA HIS A 7 -2.70 6.59 10.34
C HIS A 7 -2.68 5.08 10.13
N VAL A 8 -2.70 4.62 8.88
CA VAL A 8 -2.55 3.20 8.52
C VAL A 8 -1.37 2.98 7.57
N TYR A 9 -0.58 1.96 7.84
CA TYR A 9 0.53 1.52 6.99
C TYR A 9 0.20 0.19 6.33
N LEU A 10 0.20 0.19 5.01
CA LEU A 10 -0.21 -0.96 4.19
C LEU A 10 0.97 -1.38 3.32
N LEU A 11 1.31 -2.67 3.34
CA LEU A 11 2.35 -3.23 2.48
C LEU A 11 1.71 -3.89 1.26
N MET A 12 2.15 -3.49 0.09
CA MET A 12 1.78 -4.15 -1.16
C MET A 12 2.41 -5.54 -1.23
N LYS A 13 1.63 -6.52 -1.71
CA LYS A 13 2.13 -7.86 -2.02
C LYS A 13 3.19 -7.80 -3.11
N GLU A 14 4.09 -8.78 -3.10
CA GLU A 14 5.29 -8.82 -3.94
C GLU A 14 4.98 -8.77 -5.44
N ASP A 15 3.90 -9.42 -5.88
CA ASP A 15 3.49 -9.43 -7.29
C ASP A 15 2.39 -8.41 -7.62
N TYR A 16 1.95 -7.61 -6.64
CA TYR A 16 0.75 -6.78 -6.77
C TYR A 16 1.06 -5.28 -6.68
N ARG A 17 1.51 -4.73 -7.81
CA ARG A 17 1.64 -3.28 -7.96
C ARG A 17 0.28 -2.64 -8.16
N ILE A 18 -0.22 -1.99 -7.12
CA ILE A 18 -1.48 -1.25 -7.22
C ILE A 18 -1.26 0.19 -7.68
N SER A 19 -2.04 0.60 -8.68
CA SER A 19 -2.05 1.97 -9.18
C SER A 19 -2.59 2.95 -8.13
N ARG A 20 -2.42 4.25 -8.36
CA ARG A 20 -3.02 5.29 -7.51
C ARG A 20 -4.54 5.12 -7.38
N ASN A 21 -5.23 4.76 -8.46
CA ASN A 21 -6.68 4.62 -8.44
C ASN A 21 -7.11 3.39 -7.65
N VAL A 22 -6.37 2.28 -7.74
CA VAL A 22 -6.63 1.08 -6.94
C VAL A 22 -6.43 1.36 -5.45
N ARG A 23 -5.36 2.10 -5.08
CA ARG A 23 -5.14 2.57 -3.70
C ARG A 23 -6.30 3.41 -3.17
N LEU A 24 -6.78 4.35 -3.97
CA LEU A 24 -7.90 5.20 -3.59
C LEU A 24 -9.20 4.40 -3.46
N ALA A 25 -9.48 3.52 -4.41
CA ALA A 25 -10.66 2.66 -4.37
C ALA A 25 -10.65 1.74 -3.14
N TRP A 26 -9.49 1.16 -2.81
CA TRP A 26 -9.31 0.38 -1.58
C TRP A 26 -9.64 1.22 -0.34
N PHE A 27 -9.10 2.44 -0.25
CA PHE A 27 -9.30 3.32 0.90
C PHE A 27 -10.78 3.70 1.06
N LEU A 28 -11.42 4.15 -0.03
CA LEU A 28 -12.84 4.52 -0.02
C LEU A 28 -13.75 3.32 0.31
N GLY A 29 -13.42 2.14 -0.22
CA GLY A 29 -14.15 0.90 0.04
C GLY A 29 -14.02 0.36 1.47
N ARG A 30 -13.14 0.93 2.29
CA ARG A 30 -12.93 0.58 3.71
C ARG A 30 -13.35 1.68 4.68
N LEU A 31 -13.91 2.79 4.20
CA LEU A 31 -14.39 3.87 5.06
C LEU A 31 -15.48 3.37 6.02
N ASN A 32 -15.35 3.77 7.29
CA ASN A 32 -16.20 3.40 8.40
C ASN A 32 -16.27 1.89 8.70
N GLN A 33 -15.32 1.10 8.18
CA GLN A 33 -15.18 -0.31 8.49
C GLN A 33 -14.05 -0.54 9.50
N VAL A 34 -14.19 -1.60 10.29
CA VAL A 34 -13.13 -2.09 11.18
C VAL A 34 -12.02 -2.70 10.34
N LEU A 35 -10.79 -2.24 10.57
CA LEU A 35 -9.60 -2.77 9.94
C LEU A 35 -9.24 -4.11 10.57
N ASN A 36 -9.33 -5.15 9.75
CA ASN A 36 -8.86 -6.49 10.08
C ASN A 36 -7.71 -6.85 9.12
N SER A 37 -6.86 -7.81 9.51
CA SER A 37 -5.68 -8.23 8.74
C SER A 37 -5.97 -8.99 7.44
N GLU A 38 -7.20 -8.97 6.93
CA GLU A 38 -7.62 -9.78 5.78
C GLU A 38 -8.00 -8.92 4.55
N ASN A 39 -7.07 -8.85 3.59
CA ASN A 39 -7.25 -8.85 2.13
C ASN A 39 -6.20 -8.03 1.39
N GLU A 40 -5.75 -8.55 0.23
CA GLU A 40 -4.89 -7.98 -0.85
C GLU A 40 -3.61 -7.21 -0.48
N LEU A 41 -3.61 -6.44 0.60
CA LEU A 41 -2.54 -5.68 1.20
C LEU A 41 -2.30 -6.17 2.62
N ASP A 42 -1.03 -6.34 3.00
CA ASP A 42 -0.71 -6.70 4.37
C ASP A 42 -0.81 -5.44 5.24
N LEU A 43 -1.69 -5.46 6.24
CA LEU A 43 -1.78 -4.39 7.23
C LEU A 43 -0.57 -4.49 8.16
N LEU A 44 0.38 -3.56 8.03
CA LEU A 44 1.60 -3.55 8.84
C LEU A 44 1.35 -2.98 10.23
N SER A 45 0.70 -1.82 10.28
CA SER A 45 0.40 -1.15 11.54
C SER A 45 -0.72 -0.13 11.37
N VAL A 46 -1.43 0.08 12.47
CA VAL A 46 -2.43 1.14 12.62
C VAL A 46 -2.01 2.00 13.81
N LEU A 47 -1.93 3.31 13.58
CA LEU A 47 -1.75 4.30 14.63
C LEU A 47 -3.13 4.85 14.99
N ALA A 48 -3.56 4.60 16.21
CA ALA A 48 -4.77 5.20 16.74
C ALA A 48 -4.58 6.68 17.05
N LYS A 49 -5.69 7.42 17.09
CA LYS A 49 -5.67 8.84 17.39
C LYS A 49 -5.23 9.09 18.85
N GLY A 50 -4.08 9.74 19.02
CA GLY A 50 -3.49 9.97 20.35
C GLY A 50 -2.48 8.90 20.78
N TRP A 51 -2.05 8.00 19.86
CA TRP A 51 -0.97 7.06 20.12
C TRP A 51 0.34 7.78 20.48
N GLN A 52 0.99 7.31 21.56
CA GLN A 52 2.29 7.78 22.05
C GLN A 52 3.30 6.63 22.00
N LEU A 53 4.59 6.96 21.84
CA LEU A 53 5.67 5.96 21.70
C LEU A 53 5.79 5.03 22.91
N ASP A 54 5.33 5.48 24.09
CA ASP A 54 5.37 4.75 25.35
C ASP A 54 4.21 3.74 25.51
N LEU A 55 3.23 3.78 24.59
CA LEU A 55 2.09 2.86 24.58
C LEU A 55 2.37 1.71 23.62
N SER A 56 2.24 0.48 24.14
CA SER A 56 2.24 -0.74 23.34
C SER A 56 1.33 -0.58 22.11
N PRO A 57 1.76 -0.99 20.90
CA PRO A 57 0.90 -0.97 19.73
C PRO A 57 -0.36 -1.76 20.05
N SER A 58 -1.46 -1.04 20.15
CA SER A 58 -2.71 -1.59 20.62
C SER A 58 -3.25 -2.52 19.52
N THR A 59 -3.44 -3.82 19.82
CA THR A 59 -4.08 -4.79 18.90
C THR A 59 -5.59 -4.56 18.79
N HIS A 60 -6.07 -3.38 19.20
CA HIS A 60 -7.50 -3.13 19.27
C HIS A 60 -8.05 -2.88 17.87
N PRO A 61 -9.26 -3.39 17.58
CA PRO A 61 -9.92 -3.12 16.32
C PRO A 61 -10.06 -1.59 16.15
N CYS A 62 -9.54 -1.09 15.02
CA CYS A 62 -9.60 0.32 14.67
C CYS A 62 -10.51 0.52 13.46
N VAL A 63 -11.22 1.65 13.41
CA VAL A 63 -12.08 2.02 12.27
C VAL A 63 -11.38 3.04 11.38
N LEU A 64 -11.41 2.79 10.07
CA LEU A 64 -10.92 3.74 9.08
C LEU A 64 -11.93 4.89 8.91
N LYS A 65 -11.47 6.13 9.04
CA LYS A 65 -12.27 7.34 8.87
C LYS A 65 -11.78 8.14 7.65
N PRO A 66 -12.58 9.08 7.12
CA PRO A 66 -12.13 9.97 6.04
C PRO A 66 -10.91 10.82 6.42
N SER A 67 -10.71 11.09 7.72
CA SER A 67 -9.55 11.79 8.24
C SER A 67 -8.30 10.91 8.37
N THR A 68 -8.44 9.58 8.29
CA THR A 68 -7.34 8.63 8.42
C THR A 68 -6.37 8.81 7.26
N ARG A 69 -5.08 8.92 7.57
CA ARG A 69 -4.01 8.93 6.56
C ARG A 69 -3.60 7.51 6.21
N ALA A 70 -3.49 7.19 4.93
CA ALA A 70 -3.04 5.88 4.47
C ALA A 70 -1.70 5.98 3.73
N THR A 71 -0.68 5.29 4.24
CA THR A 71 0.62 5.14 3.59
C THR A 71 0.74 3.75 3.00
N PHE A 72 0.89 3.68 1.68
CA PHE A 72 1.09 2.43 0.95
C PHE A 72 2.58 2.24 0.65
N LEU A 73 3.19 1.23 1.26
CA LEU A 73 4.58 0.85 1.07
C LEU A 73 4.65 -0.22 -0.02
N ALA A 74 5.52 0.00 -1.00
CA ALA A 74 5.86 -1.01 -1.99
C ALA A 74 7.13 -1.74 -1.55
N ARG A 75 7.22 -3.04 -1.85
CA ARG A 75 8.49 -3.76 -1.78
C ARG A 75 9.44 -3.17 -2.82
N ARG A 76 10.73 -3.04 -2.49
CA ARG A 76 11.73 -2.49 -3.42
C ARG A 76 11.86 -3.40 -4.63
N TYR A 77 11.44 -2.92 -5.79
CA TYR A 77 11.67 -3.62 -7.05
C TYR A 77 12.99 -3.15 -7.67
N ARG A 78 13.89 -4.10 -7.94
CA ARG A 78 15.08 -3.88 -8.76
C ARG A 78 14.82 -4.48 -10.14
N PHE A 79 14.62 -3.64 -11.15
CA PHE A 79 14.66 -4.09 -12.54
C PHE A 79 16.01 -3.75 -13.14
N ILE A 80 16.56 -4.69 -13.90
CA ILE A 80 17.71 -4.49 -14.77
C ILE A 80 17.17 -4.76 -16.18
N ILE A 81 17.18 -3.74 -17.03
CA ILE A 81 16.81 -3.87 -18.45
C ILE A 81 18.11 -3.88 -19.23
N GLU A 82 18.42 -5.02 -19.84
CA GLU A 82 19.51 -5.14 -20.80
C GLU A 82 18.91 -5.07 -22.21
N LEU A 83 19.25 -4.01 -22.94
CA LEU A 83 18.81 -3.80 -24.32
C LEU A 83 19.98 -4.09 -25.25
N ASP A 84 19.94 -5.22 -25.95
CA ASP A 84 20.93 -5.53 -26.99
C ASP A 84 20.63 -4.75 -28.27
N LEU A 85 21.51 -3.82 -28.61
CA LEU A 85 21.49 -3.03 -29.84
C LEU A 85 22.50 -3.58 -30.87
N SER A 86 22.94 -4.83 -30.74
CA SER A 86 23.78 -5.47 -31.74
C SER A 86 23.13 -5.42 -33.13
N PRO A 87 23.91 -5.47 -34.22
CA PRO A 87 23.37 -5.42 -35.60
C PRO A 87 22.31 -6.49 -35.92
N SER A 88 22.23 -7.55 -35.11
CA SER A 88 21.17 -8.57 -35.19
C SER A 88 19.80 -8.05 -34.77
N THR A 89 19.74 -6.99 -33.95
CA THR A 89 18.55 -6.20 -33.61
C THR A 89 18.22 -5.22 -34.75
N GLY A 90 18.14 -5.71 -35.98
CA GLY A 90 17.97 -4.90 -37.18
C GLY A 90 16.63 -4.18 -37.23
N ILE A 91 16.60 -2.87 -36.90
CA ILE A 91 15.49 -2.00 -37.27
C ILE A 91 15.61 -1.71 -38.76
N VAL A 92 14.86 -2.45 -39.58
CA VAL A 92 14.73 -2.16 -41.02
C VAL A 92 13.79 -0.96 -41.17
N VAL A 93 14.34 0.26 -41.16
CA VAL A 93 13.62 1.45 -41.68
C VAL A 93 13.78 1.44 -43.19
N ARG A 94 12.74 1.03 -43.92
CA ARG A 94 12.65 1.32 -45.36
C ARG A 94 12.14 2.75 -45.50
N LEU A 95 12.97 3.63 -46.07
CA LEU A 95 12.59 4.94 -46.59
C LEU A 95 11.89 4.78 -47.95
#